data_AF-A0A955IN73-F1
#
_entry.id   AF-A0A955IN73-F1
#
_cell.length_a   1.000
_cell.length_b   1.000
_cell.length_c   1.000
_cell.angle_alpha   90.00
_cell.angle_beta   90.00
_cell.angle_gamma   90.00
#
_symmetry.space_group_name_H-M   'P 1'
#
loop_
_entity.id
_entity.type
_entity.pdbx_description
1 polymer ?
#
loop_
_entity_poly.entity_id
_entity_poly.type
_entity_poly.pdbx_seq_one_letter_code
_entity_poly.pdbx_strand_id
1 'polypeptide(L)'
;MFIIHKPGQGYWTRLMSLIGGGALAAAGAMWAWAKLGAVDIPTRLWTFAIANTSGDLPGAGQAVTILGRDGSSVGTGIVEQASATHVALTGVTADSVRDLTGLSTQAGFQAIVNGVPIEDKLFQAEYLQGGVAALILLIGGAFVYYFCYANRKSSDFLIATEGEMKKVNWSTRREIFGSTWVVIVISLIIAGVLFFADFLFSQFFSLIKVIEMA
;
A
#
# COMPACT_ATOMS: atom_id res chain seq x y z
N MET A 1 -13.20 15.98 -41.00
CA MET A 1 -11.98 16.47 -41.69
C MET A 1 -10.79 15.72 -41.13
N PHE A 2 -10.09 14.90 -41.92
CA PHE A 2 -8.93 14.14 -41.45
C PHE A 2 -7.69 15.06 -41.46
N ILE A 3 -7.31 15.60 -40.29
CA ILE A 3 -6.04 16.31 -40.16
C ILE A 3 -4.94 15.25 -40.08
N ILE A 4 -4.08 15.21 -41.09
CA ILE A 4 -2.88 14.38 -41.08
C ILE A 4 -1.81 15.16 -40.32
N HIS A 5 -1.45 14.69 -39.12
CA HIS A 5 -0.44 15.33 -38.28
C HIS A 5 0.95 15.16 -38.89
N LYS A 6 1.78 16.20 -38.79
CA LYS A 6 3.19 16.09 -39.21
C LYS A 6 3.92 15.13 -38.26
N PRO A 7 4.86 14.31 -38.76
CA PRO A 7 5.67 13.45 -37.91
C PRO A 7 6.39 14.31 -36.85
N GLY A 8 6.16 14.01 -35.57
CA GLY A 8 6.73 14.73 -34.41
C GLY A 8 5.84 15.76 -33.71
N GLN A 9 4.65 16.09 -34.22
CA GLN A 9 3.72 16.98 -33.50
C GLN A 9 3.17 16.35 -32.22
N GLY A 10 3.21 17.08 -31.10
CA GLY A 10 2.71 16.60 -29.81
C GLY A 10 3.67 15.65 -29.08
N TYR A 11 4.90 15.46 -29.58
CA TYR A 11 5.81 14.44 -29.07
C TYR A 11 6.10 14.62 -27.57
N TRP A 12 6.52 15.83 -27.15
CA TRP A 12 6.90 16.08 -25.77
C TRP A 12 5.71 16.00 -24.82
N THR A 13 4.58 16.58 -25.20
CA THR A 13 3.39 16.60 -24.33
C THR A 13 2.80 15.21 -24.15
N ARG A 14 2.76 14.39 -25.21
CA ARG A 14 2.34 12.98 -25.12
C ARG A 14 3.33 12.14 -24.33
N LEU A 15 4.63 12.34 -24.52
CA LEU A 15 5.67 11.64 -23.76
C LEU A 15 5.59 11.96 -22.27
N MET A 16 5.48 13.24 -21.90
CA MET A 16 5.34 13.65 -20.49
C MET A 16 4.03 13.15 -19.88
N SER A 17 2.93 13.15 -20.63
CA SER A 17 1.65 12.56 -20.18
C SER A 17 1.76 11.05 -19.99
N LEU A 18 2.49 10.36 -20.86
CA LEU A 18 2.74 8.92 -20.75
C LEU A 18 3.61 8.60 -19.54
N ILE A 19 4.68 9.35 -19.32
CA ILE A 19 5.55 9.19 -18.15
C ILE A 19 4.78 9.48 -16.86
N GLY A 20 4.02 10.58 -16.81
CA GLY A 20 3.23 10.94 -15.64
C GLY A 20 2.12 9.92 -15.33
N GLY A 21 1.36 9.52 -16.36
CA GLY A 21 0.33 8.48 -16.23
C GLY A 21 0.92 7.11 -15.87
N GLY A 22 2.06 6.76 -16.47
CA GLY A 22 2.78 5.52 -16.15
C GLY A 22 3.31 5.51 -14.72
N ALA A 23 3.85 6.63 -14.24
CA ALA A 23 4.28 6.78 -12.85
C ALA A 23 3.11 6.64 -11.87
N LEU A 24 1.93 7.19 -12.20
CA LEU A 24 0.71 7.00 -11.40
C LEU A 24 0.26 5.53 -11.38
N ALA A 25 0.28 4.85 -12.53
CA ALA A 25 -0.05 3.42 -12.59
C ALA A 25 0.92 2.57 -11.76
N ALA A 26 2.22 2.87 -11.83
CA ALA A 26 3.24 2.22 -11.02
C ALA A 26 3.08 2.50 -9.52
N ALA A 27 2.77 3.74 -9.14
CA ALA A 27 2.46 4.10 -7.74
C ALA A 27 1.24 3.34 -7.23
N GLY A 28 0.18 3.22 -8.03
CA GLY A 28 -1.00 2.42 -7.71
C GLY A 28 -0.68 0.93 -7.54
N ALA A 29 0.15 0.37 -8.40
CA ALA A 29 0.59 -1.02 -8.30
C ALA A 29 1.43 -1.28 -7.03
N MET A 30 2.36 -0.38 -6.70
CA MET A 30 3.15 -0.45 -5.47
C MET A 30 2.28 -0.34 -4.22
N TRP A 31 1.30 0.57 -4.22
CA TRP A 31 0.35 0.70 -3.11
C TRP A 31 -0.50 -0.57 -2.95
N ALA A 32 -1.01 -1.14 -4.04
CA ALA A 32 -1.81 -2.36 -4.00
C ALA A 32 -1.00 -3.55 -3.49
N TRP A 33 0.25 -3.69 -3.93
CA TRP A 33 1.18 -4.71 -3.42
C TRP A 33 1.32 -4.61 -1.89
N ALA A 34 1.59 -3.40 -1.37
CA ALA A 34 1.75 -3.17 0.06
C ALA A 34 0.47 -3.51 0.86
N LYS A 35 -0.71 -3.22 0.30
CA LYS A 35 -1.99 -3.53 0.94
C LYS A 35 -2.33 -5.02 0.91
N LEU A 36 -2.04 -5.71 -0.19
CA LEU A 36 -2.25 -7.16 -0.30
C LEU A 36 -1.27 -7.96 0.57
N GLY A 37 -0.08 -7.44 0.85
CA GLY A 37 0.84 -8.03 1.82
C GLY A 37 0.33 -8.05 3.25
N ALA A 38 -0.60 -7.16 3.59
CA ALA A 38 -1.24 -7.12 4.91
C ALA A 38 -2.47 -8.05 5.01
N VAL A 39 -2.89 -8.70 3.93
CA VAL A 39 -4.07 -9.57 3.92
C VAL A 39 -3.65 -11.00 4.24
N ASP A 40 -4.24 -11.57 5.28
CA ASP A 40 -4.04 -12.97 5.63
C ASP A 40 -4.79 -13.90 4.67
N ILE A 41 -4.05 -14.85 4.11
CA ILE A 41 -4.57 -15.85 3.17
C ILE A 41 -4.95 -17.09 3.97
N PRO A 42 -6.10 -17.73 3.68
CA PRO A 42 -6.48 -18.96 4.37
C PRO A 42 -5.38 -20.02 4.27
N THR A 43 -5.06 -20.60 5.41
CA THR A 43 -4.16 -21.75 5.54
C THR A 43 -4.84 -23.00 4.98
N ARG A 44 -4.16 -23.72 4.10
CA ARG A 44 -4.64 -25.02 3.61
C ARG A 44 -4.36 -26.12 4.62
N LEU A 45 -3.15 -26.10 5.18
CA LEU A 45 -2.63 -27.19 6.00
C LEU A 45 -1.85 -26.62 7.19
N TRP A 46 -2.05 -27.25 8.35
CA TRP A 46 -1.30 -26.96 9.58
C TRP A 46 -0.44 -28.17 9.92
N THR A 47 0.87 -27.97 10.00
CA THR A 47 1.80 -29.03 10.35
C THR A 47 2.30 -28.85 11.78
N PHE A 48 1.94 -29.81 12.64
CA PHE A 48 2.32 -29.84 14.04
C PHE A 48 3.52 -30.76 14.23
N ALA A 49 4.62 -30.23 14.75
CA ALA A 49 5.71 -31.07 15.25
C ALA A 49 5.24 -31.75 16.54
N ILE A 50 5.46 -33.06 16.67
CA ILE A 50 4.96 -33.86 17.78
C ILE A 50 6.09 -34.59 18.51
N ALA A 51 5.92 -34.75 19.82
CA ALA A 51 6.81 -35.49 20.70
C ALA A 51 6.01 -36.32 21.71
N ASN A 52 6.66 -37.28 22.36
CA ASN A 52 6.05 -38.16 23.37
C ASN A 52 4.76 -38.82 22.84
N THR A 53 4.86 -39.47 21.69
CA THR A 53 3.73 -40.15 21.04
C THR A 53 3.38 -41.45 21.78
N SER A 54 2.09 -41.67 22.02
CA SER A 54 1.55 -42.91 22.55
C SER A 54 0.39 -43.39 21.68
N GLY A 55 0.35 -44.69 21.38
CA GLY A 55 -0.63 -45.29 20.47
C GLY A 55 -0.19 -45.29 19.01
N ASP A 56 -1.02 -45.86 18.14
CA ASP A 56 -0.76 -45.93 16.70
C ASP A 56 -0.96 -44.57 16.04
N LEU A 57 -0.11 -44.26 15.05
CA LEU A 57 -0.22 -43.04 14.25
C LEU A 57 -1.58 -42.97 13.55
N PRO A 58 -2.27 -41.80 13.59
CA PRO A 58 -3.58 -41.68 12.99
C PRO A 58 -3.49 -41.71 11.46
N GLY A 59 -4.40 -42.46 10.83
CA GLY A 59 -4.49 -42.55 9.38
C GLY A 59 -5.07 -41.28 8.75
N ALA A 60 -4.78 -41.05 7.47
CA ALA A 60 -5.38 -39.95 6.71
C ALA A 60 -6.93 -40.03 6.75
N GLY A 61 -7.58 -38.90 6.98
CA GLY A 61 -9.03 -38.77 7.13
C GLY A 61 -9.56 -38.95 8.55
N GLN A 62 -8.72 -39.33 9.52
CA GLN A 62 -9.14 -39.43 10.92
C GLN A 62 -9.23 -38.06 11.58
N ALA A 63 -10.26 -37.86 12.41
CA ALA A 63 -10.41 -36.66 13.21
C ALA A 63 -9.46 -36.69 14.41
N VAL A 64 -8.70 -35.60 14.59
CA VAL A 64 -7.84 -35.34 15.73
C VAL A 64 -8.43 -34.19 16.52
N THR A 65 -8.56 -34.41 17.82
CA THR A 65 -8.90 -33.39 18.80
C THR A 65 -7.62 -32.69 19.21
N ILE A 66 -7.65 -31.37 19.17
CA ILE A 66 -6.55 -30.50 19.51
C ILE A 66 -6.74 -30.06 20.97
N LEU A 67 -5.70 -30.22 21.78
CA LEU A 67 -5.73 -29.98 23.22
C LEU A 67 -4.96 -28.70 23.57
N GLY A 68 -5.56 -27.87 24.41
CA GLY A 68 -4.95 -26.67 24.97
C GLY A 68 -4.05 -26.96 26.17
N ARG A 69 -3.45 -25.90 26.71
CA ARG A 69 -2.57 -25.94 27.88
C ARG A 69 -3.19 -26.61 29.11
N ASP A 70 -4.50 -26.47 29.27
CA ASP A 70 -5.24 -27.02 30.41
C ASP A 70 -5.75 -28.45 30.15
N GLY A 71 -5.37 -29.07 29.02
CA GLY A 71 -5.83 -30.39 28.60
C GLY A 71 -7.26 -30.42 28.04
N SER A 72 -7.95 -29.28 27.99
CA SER A 72 -9.27 -29.14 27.37
C SER A 72 -9.19 -29.22 25.84
N SER A 73 -10.25 -29.71 25.19
CA SER A 73 -10.37 -29.68 23.73
C SER A 73 -10.53 -28.23 23.25
N VAL A 74 -9.53 -27.71 22.54
CA VAL A 74 -9.51 -26.35 21.98
C VAL A 74 -9.93 -26.34 20.51
N GLY A 75 -9.92 -27.50 19.85
CA GLY A 75 -10.38 -27.60 18.48
C GLY A 75 -10.36 -29.00 17.91
N THR A 76 -10.73 -29.11 16.64
CA THR A 76 -10.62 -30.35 15.88
C THR A 76 -9.95 -30.10 14.53
N GLY A 77 -9.30 -31.12 13.98
CA GLY A 77 -8.74 -31.11 12.63
C GLY A 77 -8.74 -32.52 12.04
N ILE A 78 -8.60 -32.62 10.73
CA ILE A 78 -8.58 -33.90 10.02
C ILE A 78 -7.15 -34.19 9.57
N VAL A 79 -6.66 -35.40 9.82
CA VAL A 79 -5.30 -35.80 9.42
C VAL A 79 -5.22 -35.91 7.91
N GLU A 80 -4.33 -35.15 7.29
CA GLU A 80 -3.94 -35.34 5.88
C GLU A 80 -2.72 -36.24 5.80
N GLN A 81 -1.75 -36.06 6.70
CA GLN A 81 -0.56 -36.90 6.81
C GLN A 81 -0.09 -37.00 8.25
N ALA A 82 0.32 -38.18 8.69
CA ALA A 82 0.93 -38.39 10.00
C ALA A 82 2.27 -39.14 9.85
N SER A 83 3.26 -38.70 10.60
CA SER A 83 4.60 -39.27 10.72
C SER A 83 4.99 -39.29 12.20
N ALA A 84 6.04 -40.05 12.55
CA ALA A 84 6.52 -40.18 13.92
C ALA A 84 6.89 -38.84 14.59
N THR A 85 7.16 -37.79 13.80
CA THR A 85 7.60 -36.48 14.27
C THR A 85 6.68 -35.32 13.86
N HIS A 86 5.78 -35.52 12.91
CA HIS A 86 4.91 -34.45 12.40
C HIS A 86 3.51 -34.99 12.10
N VAL A 87 2.48 -34.20 12.42
CA VAL A 87 1.09 -34.45 12.03
C VAL A 87 0.57 -33.22 11.30
N ALA A 88 0.13 -33.43 10.07
CA ALA A 88 -0.44 -32.42 9.20
C ALA A 88 -1.96 -32.53 9.24
N LEU A 89 -2.63 -31.46 9.66
CA LEU A 89 -4.08 -31.37 9.78
C LEU A 89 -4.67 -30.36 8.79
N THR A 90 -5.81 -30.70 8.21
CA THR A 90 -6.66 -29.80 7.43
C THR A 90 -7.95 -29.49 8.20
N GLY A 91 -8.63 -28.39 7.82
CA GLY A 91 -9.90 -27.99 8.42
C GLY A 91 -9.82 -27.70 9.93
N VAL A 92 -8.68 -27.23 10.41
CA VAL A 92 -8.45 -26.95 11.83
C VAL A 92 -9.40 -25.86 12.31
N THR A 93 -10.22 -26.19 13.31
CA THR A 93 -11.17 -25.31 13.97
C THR A 93 -10.72 -25.13 15.42
N ALA A 94 -9.78 -24.22 15.66
CA ALA A 94 -9.30 -23.91 17.01
C ALA A 94 -9.19 -22.39 17.17
N ASP A 95 -9.64 -21.88 18.32
CA ASP A 95 -9.66 -20.44 18.61
C ASP A 95 -8.25 -19.81 18.66
N SER A 96 -7.24 -20.60 19.01
CA SER A 96 -5.83 -20.18 18.98
C SER A 96 -4.92 -21.39 18.73
N VAL A 97 -4.59 -21.63 17.47
CA VAL A 97 -3.73 -22.74 17.01
C VAL A 97 -2.28 -22.62 17.54
N ARG A 98 -1.88 -21.45 18.07
CA ARG A 98 -0.52 -21.20 18.54
C ARG A 98 -0.25 -21.62 19.99
N ASP A 99 -1.29 -21.80 20.80
CA ASP A 99 -1.17 -22.11 22.24
C ASP A 99 -1.49 -23.58 22.57
N LEU A 100 -1.26 -24.46 21.59
CA LEU A 100 -1.64 -25.87 21.67
C LEU A 100 -0.58 -26.71 22.38
N THR A 101 -1.03 -27.68 23.16
CA THR A 101 -0.16 -28.52 24.01
C THR A 101 -0.21 -29.98 23.61
N GLY A 102 -1.29 -30.45 22.99
CA GLY A 102 -1.38 -31.84 22.56
C GLY A 102 -2.38 -32.10 21.44
N LEU A 103 -2.28 -33.29 20.87
CA LEU A 103 -3.14 -33.84 19.83
C LEU A 103 -3.60 -35.21 20.30
N SER A 104 -4.89 -35.52 20.16
CA SER A 104 -5.42 -36.83 20.53
C SER A 104 -6.52 -37.31 19.58
N THR A 105 -6.64 -38.62 19.36
CA THR A 105 -7.77 -39.24 18.65
C THR A 105 -8.60 -40.13 19.56
N GLN A 106 -9.85 -40.38 19.17
CA GLN A 106 -10.69 -41.37 19.83
C GLN A 106 -10.12 -42.80 19.75
N ALA A 107 -9.24 -43.07 18.78
CA ALA A 107 -8.57 -44.35 18.61
C ALA A 107 -7.36 -44.55 19.56
N GLY A 108 -7.11 -43.61 20.48
CA GLY A 108 -6.08 -43.75 21.52
C GLY A 108 -4.72 -43.15 21.17
N PHE A 109 -4.58 -42.50 20.02
CA PHE A 109 -3.38 -41.71 19.73
C PHE A 109 -3.34 -40.49 20.66
N GLN A 110 -2.19 -40.25 21.28
CA GLN A 110 -1.89 -39.00 21.99
C GLN A 110 -0.47 -38.56 21.67
N ALA A 111 -0.28 -37.26 21.49
CA ALA A 111 1.02 -36.67 21.27
C ALA A 111 1.07 -35.25 21.83
N ILE A 112 2.25 -34.80 22.27
CA ILE A 112 2.49 -33.44 22.73
C ILE A 112 2.98 -32.61 21.53
N VAL A 113 2.42 -31.41 21.35
CA VAL A 113 2.88 -30.48 20.30
C VAL A 113 4.20 -29.86 20.76
N ASN A 114 5.25 -29.99 19.94
CA ASN A 114 6.59 -29.53 20.24
C ASN A 114 6.98 -28.36 19.32
N GLY A 115 6.71 -27.13 19.77
CA GLY A 115 7.03 -25.90 19.03
C GLY A 115 5.82 -25.25 18.36
N VAL A 116 6.08 -24.23 17.55
CA VAL A 116 5.03 -23.47 16.84
C VAL A 116 4.60 -24.25 15.60
N PRO A 117 3.30 -24.44 15.37
CA PRO A 117 2.80 -25.09 14.15
C PRO A 117 3.22 -24.33 12.89
N ILE A 118 3.55 -25.07 11.83
CA ILE A 118 3.90 -24.49 10.53
C ILE A 118 2.62 -24.31 9.72
N GLU A 119 2.42 -23.09 9.21
CA GLU A 119 1.28 -22.69 8.40
C GLU A 119 1.60 -22.81 6.91
N ASP A 120 0.97 -23.77 6.22
CA ASP A 120 1.03 -23.86 4.76
C ASP A 120 -0.17 -23.13 4.16
N LYS A 121 0.08 -21.94 3.59
CA LYS A 121 -0.93 -21.12 2.90
C LYS A 121 -1.44 -21.81 1.63
N LEU A 122 -2.72 -21.60 1.29
CA LEU A 122 -3.35 -22.20 0.10
C LEU A 122 -2.60 -21.87 -1.21
N PHE A 123 -2.05 -20.67 -1.30
CA PHE A 123 -1.16 -20.22 -2.35
C PHE A 123 -0.15 -19.23 -1.77
N GLN A 124 0.99 -19.10 -2.43
CA GLN A 124 2.00 -18.09 -2.11
C GLN A 124 1.41 -16.69 -2.28
N ALA A 125 1.51 -15.86 -1.24
CA ALA A 125 0.95 -14.50 -1.23
C ALA A 125 1.50 -13.65 -2.37
N GLU A 126 2.73 -13.95 -2.77
CA GLU A 126 3.50 -13.33 -3.84
C GLU A 126 2.80 -13.46 -5.19
N TYR A 127 2.09 -14.57 -5.46
CA TYR A 127 1.35 -14.75 -6.71
C TYR A 127 0.13 -13.85 -6.78
N LEU A 128 -0.59 -13.68 -5.67
CA LEU A 128 -1.75 -12.77 -5.62
C LEU A 128 -1.30 -11.32 -5.72
N GLN A 129 -0.28 -10.93 -4.94
CA GLN A 129 0.29 -9.59 -4.97
C GLN A 129 0.82 -9.24 -6.37
N GLY A 130 1.60 -10.14 -6.97
CA GLY A 130 2.14 -9.99 -8.32
C GLY A 130 1.06 -9.95 -9.39
N GLY A 131 0.06 -10.82 -9.29
CA GLY A 131 -1.06 -10.84 -10.23
C GLY A 131 -1.83 -9.52 -10.24
N VAL A 132 -2.17 -8.99 -9.07
CA VAL A 132 -2.90 -7.71 -8.96
C VAL A 132 -2.02 -6.53 -9.42
N ALA A 133 -0.76 -6.47 -9.00
CA ALA A 133 0.15 -5.42 -9.42
C ALA A 133 0.37 -5.42 -10.95
N ALA A 134 0.55 -6.59 -11.56
CA ALA A 134 0.68 -6.74 -13.00
C ALA A 134 -0.60 -6.31 -13.74
N LEU A 135 -1.77 -6.66 -13.21
CA LEU A 135 -3.05 -6.25 -13.79
C LEU A 135 -3.24 -4.73 -13.74
N ILE A 136 -2.86 -4.08 -12.63
CA ILE A 136 -2.89 -2.62 -12.51
C ILE A 136 -1.95 -1.97 -13.54
N LEU A 137 -0.74 -2.49 -13.71
CA LEU A 137 0.22 -1.97 -14.68
C LEU A 137 -0.26 -2.14 -16.13
N LEU A 138 -0.86 -3.30 -16.45
CA LEU A 138 -1.38 -3.57 -17.79
C LEU A 138 -2.58 -2.66 -18.11
N ILE A 139 -3.57 -2.58 -17.21
CA ILE A 139 -4.77 -1.76 -17.42
C ILE A 139 -4.38 -0.28 -17.41
N GLY A 140 -3.57 0.16 -16.45
CA GLY A 140 -3.09 1.53 -16.35
C GLY A 140 -2.26 1.94 -17.56
N GLY A 141 -1.31 1.10 -17.98
CA GLY A 141 -0.51 1.32 -19.19
C GLY A 141 -1.36 1.37 -20.46
N ALA A 142 -2.31 0.44 -20.62
CA ALA A 142 -3.25 0.44 -21.74
C ALA A 142 -4.14 1.68 -21.75
N PHE A 143 -4.63 2.11 -20.59
CA PHE A 143 -5.42 3.34 -20.45
C PHE A 143 -4.61 4.58 -20.82
N VAL A 144 -3.38 4.71 -20.32
CA VAL A 144 -2.49 5.84 -20.63
C VAL A 144 -2.13 5.86 -22.11
N TYR A 145 -1.83 4.71 -22.71
CA TYR A 145 -1.61 4.58 -24.15
C TYR A 145 -2.86 4.97 -24.94
N TYR A 146 -4.02 4.47 -24.54
CA TYR A 146 -5.30 4.80 -25.16
C TYR A 146 -5.56 6.31 -25.11
N PHE A 147 -5.37 6.94 -23.96
CA PHE A 147 -5.59 8.36 -23.76
C PHE A 147 -4.61 9.23 -24.57
N CYS A 148 -3.32 8.88 -24.62
CA CYS A 148 -2.29 9.70 -25.27
C CYS A 148 -2.24 9.52 -26.80
N TYR A 149 -2.47 8.30 -27.29
CA TYR A 149 -2.24 7.92 -28.70
C TYR A 149 -3.51 7.46 -29.44
N ALA A 150 -4.31 6.59 -28.84
CA ALA A 150 -5.47 6.02 -29.55
C ALA A 150 -6.66 7.00 -29.63
N ASN A 151 -6.86 7.81 -28.59
CA ASN A 151 -7.96 8.77 -28.52
C ASN A 151 -7.58 10.07 -29.22
N ARG A 152 -8.18 10.29 -30.40
CA ARG A 152 -7.92 11.47 -31.25
C ARG A 152 -8.19 12.80 -30.53
N LYS A 153 -9.27 12.90 -29.75
CA LYS A 153 -9.65 14.14 -29.05
C LYS A 153 -8.61 14.56 -28.03
N SER A 154 -8.20 13.62 -27.18
CA SER A 154 -7.14 13.86 -26.18
C SER A 154 -5.82 14.20 -26.87
N SER A 155 -5.49 13.47 -27.94
CA SER A 155 -4.26 13.69 -28.69
C SER A 155 -4.20 15.08 -29.32
N ASP A 156 -5.28 15.53 -29.95
CA ASP A 156 -5.41 16.87 -30.55
C ASP A 156 -5.34 17.96 -29.48
N PHE A 157 -5.95 17.73 -28.31
CA PHE A 157 -5.85 18.63 -27.17
C PHE A 157 -4.40 18.78 -26.67
N LEU A 158 -3.67 17.67 -26.51
CA LEU A 158 -2.26 17.70 -26.08
C LEU A 158 -1.37 18.42 -27.11
N ILE A 159 -1.63 18.26 -28.41
CA ILE A 159 -0.92 18.99 -29.46
C ILE A 159 -1.25 20.48 -29.42
N ALA A 160 -2.54 20.84 -29.28
CA ALA A 160 -2.96 22.23 -29.20
C ALA A 160 -2.35 22.92 -27.98
N THR A 161 -2.30 22.23 -26.85
CA THR A 161 -1.63 22.70 -25.62
C THR A 161 -0.15 22.94 -25.85
N GLU A 162 0.56 22.03 -26.52
CA GLU A 162 1.98 22.26 -26.88
C GLU A 162 2.15 23.49 -27.77
N GLY A 163 1.27 23.65 -28.76
CA GLY A 163 1.28 24.81 -29.66
C GLY A 163 1.04 26.13 -28.93
N GLU A 164 0.16 26.13 -27.93
CA GLU A 164 -0.12 27.30 -27.11
C GLU A 164 1.05 27.62 -26.17
N MET A 165 1.62 26.60 -25.52
CA MET A 165 2.76 26.78 -24.61
C MET A 165 4.02 27.27 -25.34
N LYS A 166 4.20 26.99 -26.63
CA LYS A 166 5.30 27.55 -27.44
C LYS A 166 5.18 29.06 -27.67
N LYS A 167 3.99 29.64 -27.51
CA LYS A 167 3.79 31.10 -27.61
C LYS A 167 4.12 31.82 -26.32
N VAL A 168 4.23 31.09 -25.21
CA VAL A 168 4.54 31.67 -23.90
C VAL A 168 6.02 32.04 -23.89
N ASN A 169 6.28 33.35 -23.81
CA ASN A 169 7.61 33.86 -23.54
C ASN A 169 7.97 33.49 -22.10
N TRP A 170 8.99 32.65 -21.91
CA TRP A 170 9.52 32.36 -20.58
C TRP A 170 10.34 33.55 -20.09
N SER A 171 9.98 34.10 -18.93
CA SER A 171 10.68 35.25 -18.33
C SER A 171 12.17 34.96 -18.17
N THR A 172 13.00 35.94 -18.51
CA THR A 172 14.45 35.81 -18.35
C THR A 172 14.79 35.76 -16.85
N ARG A 173 15.92 35.13 -16.48
CA ARG A 173 16.36 35.07 -15.07
C ARG A 173 16.41 36.46 -14.41
N ARG A 174 16.78 37.50 -15.17
CA ARG A 174 16.83 38.88 -14.70
C ARG A 174 15.45 39.44 -14.36
N GLU A 175 14.43 39.18 -15.19
CA GLU A 175 13.05 39.57 -14.91
C GLU A 175 12.49 38.87 -13.67
N ILE A 176 12.81 37.57 -13.51
CA ILE A 176 12.38 36.79 -12.34
C ILE A 176 12.98 37.39 -11.06
N PHE A 177 14.29 37.68 -11.05
CA PHE A 177 14.93 38.33 -9.89
C PHE A 177 14.39 39.74 -9.64
N GLY A 178 14.14 40.52 -10.68
CA GLY A 178 13.53 41.85 -10.56
C GLY A 178 12.15 41.80 -9.92
N SER A 179 11.28 40.88 -10.38
CA SER A 179 9.92 40.70 -9.83
C SER A 179 9.96 40.23 -8.37
N THR A 180 10.78 39.23 -8.05
CA THR A 180 10.92 38.73 -6.67
C THR A 180 11.43 39.80 -5.71
N TRP A 181 12.41 40.62 -6.13
CA TRP A 181 12.94 41.69 -5.29
C TRP A 181 11.88 42.73 -4.94
N VAL A 182 11.05 43.14 -5.90
CA VAL A 182 9.94 44.08 -5.67
C VAL A 182 8.97 43.52 -4.63
N VAL A 183 8.57 42.25 -4.74
CA VAL A 183 7.66 41.61 -3.78
C VAL A 183 8.26 41.55 -2.38
N ILE A 184 9.55 41.23 -2.26
CA ILE A 184 10.25 41.19 -0.96
C ILE A 184 10.23 42.58 -0.32
N VAL A 185 10.56 43.63 -1.08
CA VAL A 185 10.60 45.00 -0.57
C VAL A 185 9.21 45.46 -0.13
N ILE A 186 8.17 45.23 -0.93
CA ILE A 186 6.78 45.61 -0.57
C ILE A 186 6.33 44.86 0.69
N SER A 187 6.61 43.56 0.77
CA SER A 187 6.26 42.75 1.95
C SER A 187 6.97 43.25 3.21
N LEU A 188 8.25 43.65 3.11
CA LEU A 188 9.00 44.25 4.23
C LEU A 188 8.44 45.61 4.65
N ILE A 189 8.01 46.45 3.70
CA ILE A 189 7.38 47.73 4.01
C ILE A 189 6.07 47.51 4.76
N ILE A 190 5.21 46.61 4.29
CA ILE A 190 3.94 46.28 4.96
C ILE A 190 4.22 45.75 6.37
N ALA A 191 5.16 44.81 6.51
CA ALA A 191 5.57 44.29 7.81
C ALA A 191 6.09 45.39 8.74
N GLY A 192 6.88 46.34 8.22
CA GLY A 192 7.37 47.50 8.99
C GLY A 192 6.26 48.44 9.43
N VAL A 193 5.28 48.72 8.57
CA VAL A 193 4.10 49.54 8.92
C VAL A 193 3.26 48.86 9.99
N LEU A 194 3.00 47.55 9.86
CA LEU A 194 2.28 46.77 10.86
C LEU A 194 3.03 46.77 12.20
N PHE A 195 4.34 46.53 12.19
CA PHE A 195 5.17 46.59 13.38
C PHE A 195 5.09 47.96 14.07
N PHE A 196 5.13 49.05 13.30
CA PHE A 196 5.05 50.40 13.84
C PHE A 196 3.67 50.72 14.40
N ALA A 197 2.60 50.30 13.72
CA ALA A 197 1.23 50.45 14.20
C ALA A 197 1.01 49.65 15.49
N ASP A 198 1.45 48.39 15.53
CA ASP A 198 1.38 47.53 16.72
C ASP A 198 2.18 48.12 17.89
N PHE A 199 3.37 48.68 17.61
CA PHE A 199 4.18 49.36 18.61
C PHE A 199 3.46 50.61 19.17
N LEU A 200 2.92 51.47 18.30
CA LEU A 200 2.19 52.66 18.74
C LEU A 200 0.94 52.30 19.55
N PHE A 201 0.17 51.30 19.11
CA PHE A 201 -1.01 50.85 19.84
C PHE A 201 -0.65 50.23 21.19
N SER A 202 0.42 49.43 21.25
CA SER A 202 0.93 48.87 22.51
C SER A 202 1.30 49.97 23.51
N GLN A 203 2.04 51.01 23.06
CA GLN A 203 2.40 52.15 23.90
C GLN A 203 1.17 52.97 24.33
N PHE A 204 0.23 53.22 23.42
CA PHE A 204 -1.00 53.96 23.72
C PHE A 204 -1.89 53.24 24.74
N PHE A 205 -2.10 51.93 24.59
CA PHE A 205 -2.92 51.15 25.51
C PHE A 205 -2.24 50.94 26.87
N SER A 206 -0.91 50.83 26.90
CA SER A 206 -0.12 50.84 28.14
C SER A 206 -0.26 52.17 28.89
N LEU A 207 -0.23 53.30 28.17
CA LEU A 207 -0.39 54.63 28.77
C LEU A 207 -1.76 54.81 29.44
N ILE A 208 -2.82 54.24 28.86
CA ILE A 208 -4.19 54.25 29.42
C ILE A 208 -4.36 53.21 30.55
N LYS A 209 -3.30 52.46 30.91
CA LYS A 209 -3.31 51.39 31.94
C LYS A 209 -4.32 50.27 31.69
N VAL A 210 -4.66 50.02 30.43
CA VAL A 210 -5.47 48.86 30.03
C VAL A 210 -4.63 47.58 30.00
N ILE A 211 -3.30 47.69 29.88
CA ILE A 211 -2.35 46.57 29.85
C ILE A 211 -1.16 46.86 30.75
N GLU A 212 -0.71 45.87 31.54
CA GLU A 212 0.51 45.93 32.37
C GLU A 212 1.75 45.67 31.50
N MET A 213 2.76 46.57 31.58
CA MET A 213 4.03 46.36 30.89
C MET A 213 4.82 45.24 31.59
N ALA A 214 5.17 44.19 30.84
CA ALA A 214 6.21 43.23 31.24
C ALA A 214 7.60 43.80 30.97
#